data_AF-A0A0S8J0L0-F1
#
_entry.id   AF-A0A0S8J0L0-F1
#
_cell.length_a   1.000
_cell.length_b   1.000
_cell.length_c   1.000
_cell.angle_alpha   90.00
_cell.angle_beta   90.00
_cell.angle_gamma   90.00
#
_symmetry.space_group_name_H-M   'P 1'
#
loop_
_entity.id
_entity.type
_entity.pdbx_description
1 polymer ?
#
loop_
_entity_poly.entity_id
_entity_poly.type
_entity_poly.pdbx_seq_one_letter_code
_entity_poly.pdbx_strand_id
1 'polypeptide(L)'
;MPLSNYLMQSIIGTMVYYGYGLGMYYRLSYLQGLLLTLAVFALQIPLSRWWLSKFQFGPFEWLWRSLTYGRPQPVLVRRKEPAQAT
;
A
#
# COMPACT_ATOMS: atom_id res chain seq x y z
N MET A 1 -6.87 -2.32 2.25
CA MET A 1 -5.54 -1.92 2.78
C MET A 1 -5.44 -0.40 2.89
N PRO A 2 -6.33 0.27 3.65
CA PRO A 2 -6.35 1.74 3.70
C PRO A 2 -5.07 2.34 4.31
N LEU A 3 -4.63 1.87 5.48
CA LEU A 3 -3.45 2.41 6.16
C LEU A 3 -2.17 2.22 5.32
N SER A 4 -1.99 1.02 4.77
CA SER A 4 -0.80 0.71 3.96
C SER A 4 -0.75 1.54 2.68
N ASN A 5 -1.92 1.76 2.04
CA ASN A 5 -2.03 2.58 0.85
C ASN A 5 -1.78 4.07 1.13
N TYR A 6 -2.32 4.58 2.24
CA TYR A 6 -2.09 5.94 2.68
C TYR A 6 -0.61 6.19 3.00
N LEU A 7 0.04 5.24 3.67
CA LEU A 7 1.46 5.36 4.01
C LEU A 7 2.33 5.30 2.76
N MET A 8 2.03 4.41 1.81
CA MET A 8 2.73 4.34 0.54
C MET A 8 2.61 5.64 -0.26
N GLN A 9 1.41 6.23 -0.33
CA GLN A 9 1.21 7.55 -0.97
C GLN A 9 2.00 8.65 -0.27
N SER A 10 1.98 8.65 1.07
CA SER A 10 2.73 9.63 1.86
C SER A 10 4.23 9.51 1.63
N ILE A 11 4.79 8.30 1.66
CA ILE A 11 6.22 8.05 1.42
C ILE A 11 6.61 8.44 -0.01
N ILE A 12 5.80 8.10 -1.01
CA ILE A 12 6.08 8.47 -2.41
C ILE A 12 5.98 9.98 -2.57
N GLY A 13 4.95 10.62 -2.01
CA GLY A 13 4.78 12.07 -2.04
C GLY A 13 5.96 12.76 -1.38
N THR A 14 6.37 12.34 -0.18
CA THR A 14 7.49 12.97 0.49
C THR A 14 8.81 12.70 -0.22
N MET A 15 9.07 11.50 -0.76
CA MET A 15 10.27 11.26 -1.57
C MET A 15 10.33 12.11 -2.84
N VAL A 16 9.20 12.33 -3.51
CA VAL A 16 9.21 13.10 -4.77
C VAL A 16 9.30 14.61 -4.49
N TYR A 17 8.58 15.10 -3.49
CA TYR A 17 8.46 16.52 -3.22
C TYR A 17 9.55 17.03 -2.25
N TYR A 18 9.86 16.34 -1.15
CA TYR A 18 10.81 16.86 -0.18
C TYR A 18 12.27 16.80 -0.66
N GLY A 19 13.08 17.76 -0.19
CA GLY A 19 14.49 17.96 -0.57
C GLY A 19 15.44 16.80 -0.22
N TYR A 20 15.02 15.84 0.60
CA TYR A 20 15.81 14.62 0.88
C TYR A 20 15.61 13.50 -0.15
N GLY A 21 14.68 13.65 -1.10
CA GLY A 21 14.49 12.73 -2.22
C GLY A 21 14.88 13.38 -3.54
N LEU A 22 13.92 13.60 -4.45
CA LEU A 22 14.18 14.21 -5.77
C LEU A 22 14.20 15.75 -5.75
N GLY A 23 13.77 16.39 -4.65
CA GLY A 23 13.82 17.85 -4.47
C GLY A 23 13.03 18.65 -5.51
N MET A 24 12.04 18.03 -6.15
CA MET A 24 11.32 18.60 -7.30
C MET A 24 10.24 19.62 -6.91
N TYR A 25 10.06 19.93 -5.62
CA TYR A 25 9.02 20.86 -5.14
C TYR A 25 9.02 22.21 -5.86
N TYR A 26 10.20 22.74 -6.18
CA TYR A 26 10.34 24.04 -6.85
C TYR A 26 10.35 23.97 -8.39
N ARG A 27 10.28 22.77 -8.98
CA ARG A 27 10.41 22.57 -10.44
C ARG A 27 9.22 21.86 -11.09
N LEU A 28 8.30 21.29 -10.31
CA LEU A 28 7.13 20.60 -10.83
C LEU A 28 5.98 21.57 -11.13
N SER A 29 5.56 21.61 -12.39
CA SER A 29 4.29 22.24 -12.77
C SER A 29 3.12 21.42 -12.23
N TYR A 30 1.98 22.07 -11.93
CA TYR A 30 0.76 21.41 -11.45
C TYR A 30 0.35 20.20 -12.33
N LEU A 31 0.54 20.31 -13.65
CA LEU A 31 0.23 19.23 -14.59
C LEU A 31 1.14 18.00 -14.39
N GLN A 32 2.42 18.22 -14.09
CA GLN A 32 3.37 17.14 -13.82
C GLN A 32 3.08 16.45 -12.48
N GLY A 33 2.70 17.23 -11.46
CA GLY A 33 2.25 16.67 -10.18
C GLY A 33 0.98 15.82 -10.31
N LEU A 34 0.04 16.24 -11.16
CA LEU A 34 -1.17 15.47 -11.48
C LEU A 34 -0.83 14.17 -12.19
N LEU A 35 0.01 14.22 -13.25
CA LEU A 35 0.43 13.03 -14.00
C LEU A 35 1.18 12.04 -13.11
N LEU A 36 2.06 12.52 -12.23
CA LEU A 36 2.75 11.69 -11.26
C LEU A 36 1.76 11.01 -10.30
N THR A 37 0.81 11.77 -9.76
CA THR A 37 -0.22 11.22 -8.86
C THR A 37 -1.02 10.12 -9.56
N LEU A 38 -1.46 10.35 -10.81
CA LEU A 38 -2.17 9.36 -11.60
C LEU A 38 -1.31 8.11 -11.86
N ALA A 39 -0.01 8.28 -12.17
CA ALA A 39 0.91 7.17 -12.36
C ALA A 39 1.07 6.34 -11.08
N VAL A 40 1.21 6.99 -9.92
CA VAL A 40 1.31 6.32 -8.62
C VAL A 40 0.03 5.54 -8.33
N PHE A 41 -1.15 6.13 -8.52
CA PHE A 41 -2.43 5.43 -8.35
C PHE A 41 -2.57 4.24 -9.32
N ALA A 42 -2.19 4.41 -10.58
CA ALA A 42 -2.25 3.36 -11.60
C ALA A 42 -1.37 2.16 -11.25
N LEU A 43 -0.23 2.37 -10.57
CA LEU A 43 0.63 1.30 -10.07
C LEU A 43 0.15 0.74 -8.73
N GLN A 44 -0.40 1.59 -7.86
CA GLN A 44 -0.80 1.23 -6.50
C GLN A 44 -2.05 0.34 -6.48
N ILE A 45 -3.03 0.59 -7.37
CA ILE A 45 -4.26 -0.21 -7.47
C ILE A 45 -3.96 -1.69 -7.77
N PRO A 46 -3.23 -2.06 -8.84
CA PRO A 46 -2.95 -3.46 -9.13
C PRO A 46 -2.05 -4.10 -8.06
N LEU A 47 -1.10 -3.35 -7.49
CA LEU A 47 -0.27 -3.84 -6.39
C LEU A 47 -1.12 -4.17 -5.15
N SER A 48 -2.03 -3.27 -4.76
CA SER A 48 -2.94 -3.49 -3.63
C SER A 48 -3.87 -4.67 -3.89
N ARG A 49 -4.35 -4.86 -5.12
CA ARG A 49 -5.22 -5.99 -5.50
C ARG A 49 -4.46 -7.31 -5.48
N TRP A 50 -3.27 -7.35 -6.08
CA TRP A 50 -2.39 -8.52 -6.07
C TRP A 50 -2.01 -8.91 -4.64
N TRP A 51 -1.69 -7.93 -3.79
CA TRP A 51 -1.35 -8.17 -2.41
C TRP A 51 -2.56 -8.72 -1.63
N LEU A 52 -3.74 -8.11 -1.77
CA LEU A 52 -4.98 -8.61 -1.14
C LEU A 52 -5.38 -10.02 -1.61
N SER A 53 -4.96 -10.42 -2.81
CA SER A 53 -5.18 -11.79 -3.29
C SER A 53 -4.37 -12.83 -2.51
N LYS A 54 -3.25 -12.44 -1.90
CA LYS A 54 -2.37 -13.34 -1.13
C LYS A 54 -2.49 -13.14 0.38
N PHE A 55 -2.74 -11.90 0.82
CA PHE A 55 -2.73 -11.50 2.22
C PHE A 55 -4.07 -10.88 2.66
N GLN A 56 -4.53 -11.24 3.85
CA GLN A 56 -5.78 -10.76 4.45
C GLN A 56 -5.71 -9.26 4.84
N PHE A 57 -4.52 -8.79 5.20
CA PHE A 57 -4.28 -7.44 5.70
C PHE A 57 -3.07 -6.81 5.01
N GLY A 58 -3.08 -5.48 4.90
CA GLY A 58 -1.90 -4.76 4.44
C GLY A 58 -0.75 -4.90 5.43
N PRO A 59 0.50 -4.75 5.00
CA PRO A 59 1.68 -4.97 5.84
C PRO A 59 1.64 -4.10 7.12
N PHE A 60 1.24 -2.84 7.00
CA PHE A 60 1.12 -1.93 8.13
C PHE A 60 -0.10 -2.21 9.00
N GLU A 61 -1.22 -2.65 8.41
CA GLU A 61 -2.40 -3.06 9.17
C GLU A 61 -2.11 -4.32 10.00
N TRP A 62 -1.39 -5.27 9.42
CA TRP A 62 -0.94 -6.46 10.10
C TRP A 62 0.03 -6.13 11.24
N LEU A 63 1.01 -5.26 10.99
CA LEU A 63 1.96 -4.81 12.00
C LEU A 63 1.23 -4.11 13.16
N TRP A 64 0.34 -3.17 12.84
CA TRP A 64 -0.44 -2.44 13.83
C TRP A 64 -1.30 -3.37 14.70
N ARG A 65 -2.01 -4.33 14.08
CA ARG A 65 -2.79 -5.33 14.83
C ARG A 65 -1.91 -6.27 15.65
N SER A 66 -0.78 -6.73 15.11
CA SER A 66 0.11 -7.64 15.82
C SER A 66 0.74 -6.97 17.04
N LEU A 67 1.09 -5.69 16.94
CA LEU A 67 1.56 -4.86 18.06
C LEU A 67 0.45 -4.62 19.09
N THR A 68 -0.75 -4.24 18.64
CA THR A 68 -1.88 -3.93 19.53
C THR A 68 -2.32 -5.16 20.35
N TYR A 69 -2.39 -6.33 19.71
CA TYR A 69 -2.85 -7.56 20.36
C TYR A 69 -1.70 -8.41 20.96
N GLY A 70 -0.45 -8.00 20.77
CA GLY A 70 0.73 -8.75 21.22
C GLY A 70 0.84 -10.16 20.64
N ARG A 71 0.11 -10.47 19.56
CA ARG A 71 0.09 -11.79 18.92
C ARG A 71 0.12 -11.63 17.39
N PRO A 72 0.96 -12.40 16.68
CA PRO A 72 0.99 -12.35 15.23
C PRO A 72 -0.34 -12.85 14.65
N GLN A 73 -1.05 -11.98 13.96
CA GLN A 73 -2.30 -12.32 13.27
C GLN A 73 -1.98 -13.15 12.00
N PRO A 74 -2.82 -14.12 11.61
CA PRO A 74 -2.61 -14.87 10.37
C PRO A 74 -2.68 -13.93 9.16
N VAL A 75 -1.58 -13.85 8.39
CA VAL A 75 -1.44 -12.89 7.27
C VAL A 75 -1.98 -13.47 5.96
N LEU A 76 -1.86 -14.78 5.77
CA LEU A 76 -2.23 -15.43 4.52
C LEU A 76 -3.74 -15.63 4.44
N VAL A 77 -4.31 -15.33 3.27
CA VAL A 77 -5.70 -15.70 2.97
C VAL A 77 -5.77 -17.22 3.03
N ARG A 78 -6.41 -17.76 4.07
CA ARG A 78 -6.71 -19.18 4.13
C ARG A 78 -7.69 -19.44 3.00
N ARG A 79 -7.19 -19.98 1.88
CA ARG A 79 -8.05 -20.50 0.82
C ARG A 79 -8.91 -21.54 1.52
N LYS A 80 -10.21 -21.28 1.65
CA LYS A 80 -11.15 -22.33 2.06
C LYS A 80 -10.89 -23.45 1.05
N GLU A 81 -10.35 -24.56 1.53
CA GLU A 81 -10.35 -25.78 0.72
C GLU A 81 -11.79 -25.94 0.23
N PRO A 82 -12.02 -26.13 -1.08
CA PRO A 82 -13.35 -26.44 -1.56
C PRO A 82 -13.77 -27.66 -0.74
N ALA A 83 -14.82 -27.49 0.07
CA ALA A 83 -15.28 -28.50 1.00
C ALA A 83 -15.33 -29.83 0.24
N GLN A 84 -14.41 -30.73 0.58
CA GLN A 84 -14.46 -32.08 0.05
C GLN A 84 -15.66 -32.75 0.68
N ALA A 85 -16.59 -33.16 -0.17
CA ALA A 85 -17.56 -34.25 -0.05
C ALA A 85 -18.73 -33.88 -0.97
N THR A 86 -18.91 -34.48 -2.15
CA THR A 86 -19.26 -35.90 -2.40
C THR A 86 -20.60 -36.25 -1.75
#